data_AF-A0A7S3JQM6-F1
#
_entry.id   AF-A0A7S3JQM6-F1
#
_cell.length_a   1.000
_cell.length_b   1.000
_cell.length_c   1.000
_cell.angle_alpha   90.00
_cell.angle_beta   90.00
_cell.angle_gamma   90.00
#
_symmetry.space_group_name_H-M   'P 1'
#
loop_
_entity.id
_entity.type
_entity.pdbx_description
1 polymer ?
#
loop_
_entity_poly.entity_id
_entity_poly.type
_entity_poly.pdbx_seq_one_letter_code
_entity_poly.pdbx_strand_id
1 'polypeptide(L)'
;ESLESSLEPLLLKQLFLSGGQMSIDLGGNIIPYDENFQFYMCTKLPNPHYLPEVSVKVLLTNFSATPAGLTDQLLGVIVAEERADLQKKRNALIIQAAANAQVLKDI
;
A
#
# COMPACT_ATOMS: atom_id res chain seq x y z
N GLU A 1 -3.07 0.44 -19.52
CA GLU A 1 -1.98 -0.56 -19.45
C GLU A 1 -2.55 -1.97 -19.58
N SER A 2 -1.72 -2.99 -19.84
CA SER A 2 -2.14 -4.40 -19.92
C SER A 2 -1.41 -5.26 -18.88
N LEU A 3 -2.15 -6.09 -18.16
CA LEU A 3 -1.62 -7.20 -17.39
C LEU A 3 -1.75 -8.48 -18.22
N GLU A 4 -0.81 -9.40 -18.06
CA GLU A 4 -0.91 -10.70 -18.73
C GLU A 4 -2.05 -11.54 -18.10
N SER A 5 -2.83 -12.19 -18.96
CA SER A 5 -3.93 -13.07 -18.52
C SER A 5 -3.45 -14.26 -17.69
N SER A 6 -2.16 -14.61 -17.75
CA SER A 6 -1.53 -15.62 -16.90
C SER A 6 -1.57 -15.28 -15.40
N LEU A 7 -1.68 -13.99 -15.06
CA LEU A 7 -1.75 -13.51 -13.68
C LEU A 7 -3.17 -13.54 -13.10
N GLU A 8 -4.18 -13.74 -13.94
CA GLU A 8 -5.60 -13.78 -13.54
C GLU A 8 -5.86 -14.67 -12.31
N PRO A 9 -5.30 -15.90 -12.21
CA PRO A 9 -5.52 -16.77 -11.06
C PRO A 9 -4.92 -16.22 -9.77
N LEU A 10 -3.80 -15.48 -9.84
CA LEU A 10 -3.21 -14.81 -8.68
C LEU A 10 -4.06 -13.64 -8.21
N LEU A 11 -4.55 -12.80 -9.13
CA LEU A 11 -5.37 -11.63 -8.80
C LEU A 11 -6.70 -12.03 -8.14
N LEU A 12 -7.28 -13.15 -8.60
CA LEU A 12 -8.53 -13.68 -8.06
C LEU A 12 -8.34 -14.66 -6.89
N LYS A 13 -7.09 -14.99 -6.52
CA LYS A 13 -6.77 -16.05 -5.55
C LYS A 13 -7.48 -17.38 -5.85
N GLN A 14 -7.44 -17.82 -7.11
CA GLN A 14 -8.01 -19.08 -7.57
C GLN A 14 -7.13 -20.27 -7.15
N LEU A 15 -7.16 -20.59 -5.86
CA LEU A 15 -6.42 -21.71 -5.30
C LEU A 15 -7.24 -23.01 -5.38
N PHE A 16 -6.57 -24.13 -5.62
CA PHE A 16 -7.18 -25.45 -5.63
C PHE A 16 -6.28 -26.50 -5.00
N LEU A 17 -6.87 -27.61 -4.58
CA LEU A 17 -6.11 -28.74 -4.02
C LEU A 17 -5.56 -29.61 -5.16
N SER A 18 -4.25 -29.79 -5.21
CA SER A 18 -3.58 -30.68 -6.16
C SER A 18 -2.63 -31.60 -5.39
N GLY A 19 -2.84 -32.92 -5.49
CA GLY A 19 -2.00 -33.90 -4.80
C GLY A 19 -1.98 -33.76 -3.26
N GLY A 20 -3.03 -33.18 -2.67
CA GLY A 20 -3.11 -32.92 -1.22
C GLY A 20 -2.46 -31.62 -0.76
N GLN A 21 -1.91 -30.81 -1.68
CA GLN A 21 -1.34 -29.49 -1.39
C GLN A 21 -2.18 -28.39 -2.05
N MET A 22 -2.27 -27.22 -1.40
CA MET A 22 -2.84 -26.04 -2.03
C MET A 22 -1.92 -25.57 -3.16
N SER A 23 -2.49 -25.35 -4.33
CA SER A 23 -1.78 -24.99 -5.55
C SER A 23 -2.56 -23.95 -6.35
N ILE A 24 -1.86 -23.29 -7.27
CA ILE A 24 -2.41 -22.33 -8.21
C ILE A 24 -1.90 -22.66 -9.62
N ASP A 25 -2.74 -22.49 -10.64
CA ASP A 25 -2.36 -22.66 -12.04
C ASP A 25 -1.98 -21.28 -12.58
N LEU A 26 -0.75 -21.14 -13.07
CA LEU A 26 -0.28 -19.92 -13.70
C LEU A 26 0.20 -20.24 -15.11
N GLY A 27 -0.64 -19.88 -16.09
CA GLY A 27 -0.33 -20.06 -17.51
C GLY A 27 -0.13 -21.52 -17.91
N GLY A 28 -0.80 -22.46 -17.25
CA GLY A 28 -0.69 -23.91 -17.50
C GLY A 28 0.31 -24.62 -16.58
N ASN A 29 0.97 -23.91 -15.66
CA ASN A 29 1.87 -24.50 -14.68
C ASN A 29 1.20 -24.56 -13.30
N ILE A 30 1.06 -25.77 -12.77
CA ILE A 30 0.56 -25.99 -11.41
C ILE A 30 1.70 -25.77 -10.42
N ILE A 31 1.57 -24.76 -9.57
CA ILE A 31 2.59 -24.35 -8.62
C ILE A 31 2.00 -24.44 -7.20
N PRO A 32 2.70 -25.06 -6.23
CA PRO A 32 2.29 -25.03 -4.82
C PRO A 32 2.16 -23.60 -4.29
N TYR A 33 1.12 -23.34 -3.50
CA TYR A 33 0.83 -22.03 -2.93
C TYR A 33 1.12 -22.00 -1.42
N ASP A 34 1.87 -21.00 -0.96
CA ASP A 34 2.14 -20.73 0.45
C ASP A 34 1.16 -19.69 0.99
N GLU A 35 0.51 -19.97 2.13
CA GLU A 35 -0.42 -19.03 2.77
C GLU A 35 0.23 -17.72 3.21
N ASN A 36 1.55 -17.70 3.43
CA ASN A 36 2.31 -16.51 3.79
C ASN A 36 2.75 -15.68 2.57
N PHE A 37 2.50 -16.17 1.36
CA PHE A 37 2.85 -15.45 0.15
C PHE A 37 2.04 -14.16 -0.01
N GLN A 38 2.73 -13.07 -0.32
CA GLN A 38 2.14 -11.77 -0.60
C GLN A 38 2.56 -11.30 -1.98
N PHE A 39 1.59 -10.85 -2.78
CA PHE A 39 1.82 -10.36 -4.13
C PHE A 39 1.66 -8.84 -4.18
N TYR A 40 2.70 -8.17 -4.68
CA TYR A 40 2.71 -6.72 -4.87
C TYR A 40 3.15 -6.41 -6.30
N MET A 41 2.49 -5.43 -6.92
CA MET A 41 2.88 -4.88 -8.22
C MET A 41 3.14 -3.39 -8.07
N CYS A 42 4.14 -2.88 -8.79
CA CYS A 42 4.41 -1.45 -8.84
C CYS A 42 4.54 -1.00 -10.29
N THR A 43 4.10 0.22 -10.56
CA THR A 43 4.27 0.88 -11.86
C THR A 43 4.79 2.29 -11.64
N LYS A 44 5.65 2.76 -12.55
CA LYS A 44 6.13 4.14 -12.57
C LYS A 44 5.21 5.06 -13.39
N LEU A 45 4.21 4.49 -14.06
CA LEU A 45 3.33 5.25 -14.93
C LEU A 45 2.41 6.14 -14.08
N PRO A 46 2.34 7.46 -14.38
CA PRO A 46 1.42 8.35 -13.71
C PRO A 46 -0.01 8.06 -14.19
N ASN A 47 -0.93 7.84 -13.24
CA ASN A 47 -2.35 7.57 -13.48
C ASN A 47 -2.62 6.47 -14.53
N PRO A 48 -2.24 5.22 -14.24
CA PRO A 48 -2.43 4.11 -15.15
C PRO A 48 -3.93 3.86 -15.41
N HIS A 49 -4.33 3.88 -16.68
CA HIS A 49 -5.68 3.51 -17.09
C HIS A 49 -5.76 1.99 -17.28
N TYR A 50 -5.96 1.31 -16.17
CA TYR A 50 -6.36 -0.09 -16.17
C TYR A 50 -7.83 -0.21 -16.55
N LEU A 51 -8.17 -1.29 -17.26
CA LEU A 51 -9.57 -1.63 -17.53
C LEU A 51 -10.31 -1.80 -16.19
N PRO A 52 -11.61 -1.43 -16.10
CA PRO A 52 -12.39 -1.58 -14.89
C PRO A 52 -12.32 -2.99 -14.29
N GLU A 53 -12.24 -3.99 -15.15
CA GLU A 53 -12.06 -5.39 -14.77
C GLU A 53 -10.83 -5.62 -13.87
N VAL A 54 -9.69 -5.01 -14.18
CA VAL A 54 -8.47 -5.11 -13.37
C VAL A 54 -8.64 -4.30 -12.08
N SER A 55 -9.18 -3.09 -12.18
CA SER A 55 -9.33 -2.16 -11.06
C SER A 55 -10.26 -2.68 -9.95
N VAL A 56 -11.17 -3.59 -10.25
CA VAL A 56 -12.05 -4.24 -9.25
C VAL A 56 -11.33 -5.41 -8.55
N LYS A 57 -10.35 -6.05 -9.20
CA LYS A 57 -9.65 -7.24 -8.67
C LYS A 57 -8.46 -6.88 -7.77
N VAL A 58 -7.93 -5.66 -7.90
CA VAL A 58 -6.72 -5.23 -7.19
C VAL A 58 -6.98 -4.01 -6.31
N LEU A 59 -6.20 -3.88 -5.24
CA LEU A 59 -6.13 -2.64 -4.48
C LEU A 59 -5.15 -1.68 -5.18
N LEU A 60 -5.67 -0.72 -5.95
CA LEU A 60 -4.86 0.30 -6.59
C LEU A 60 -4.57 1.44 -5.61
N THR A 61 -3.29 1.69 -5.32
CA THR A 61 -2.85 2.78 -4.44
C THR A 61 -1.97 3.77 -5.22
N ASN A 62 -2.26 5.06 -5.11
CA ASN A 62 -1.48 6.12 -5.76
C ASN A 62 -0.44 6.70 -4.80
N PHE A 63 0.85 6.49 -5.13
CA PHE A 63 1.99 7.02 -4.36
C PHE A 63 2.65 8.26 -5.01
N SER A 64 1.95 8.93 -5.93
CA SER A 64 2.49 10.12 -6.59
C SER A 64 2.71 11.25 -5.58
N ALA A 65 3.93 11.79 -5.55
CA ALA A 65 4.21 12.99 -4.77
C ALA A 65 3.40 14.16 -5.33
N THR A 66 2.66 14.84 -4.46
CA THR A 66 1.93 16.06 -4.82
C THR A 66 2.80 17.28 -4.53
N PRO A 67 2.72 18.37 -5.32
CA PRO A 67 3.45 19.60 -5.04
C PRO A 67 3.15 20.15 -3.63
N ALA A 68 1.89 20.04 -3.19
CA ALA A 68 1.49 20.41 -1.83
C ALA A 68 2.21 19.55 -0.78
N GLY A 69 2.21 18.22 -0.94
CA GLY A 69 2.90 17.32 -0.01
C GLY A 69 4.41 17.56 0.04
N LEU A 70 5.05 17.84 -1.10
CA LEU A 70 6.46 18.23 -1.15
C LEU A 70 6.71 19.56 -0.45
N THR A 71 5.81 20.54 -0.60
CA THR A 71 5.91 21.85 0.06
C THR A 71 5.82 21.70 1.57
N ASP A 72 4.87 20.90 2.07
CA ASP A 72 4.74 20.61 3.50
C ASP A 72 5.97 19.88 4.05
N GLN A 73 6.54 18.95 3.28
CA GLN A 73 7.78 18.26 3.66
C GLN A 73 8.96 19.23 3.76
N LEU A 74 9.15 20.09 2.76
CA LEU A 74 10.17 21.13 2.76
C LEU A 74 10.00 22.10 3.94
N LEU A 75 8.77 22.56 4.19
CA LEU A 75 8.47 23.41 5.35
C LEU A 75 8.85 22.72 6.67
N GLY A 76 8.56 21.43 6.80
CA GLY A 76 8.95 20.65 7.97
C GLY A 76 10.47 20.62 8.19
N VAL A 77 11.26 20.49 7.13
CA VAL A 77 12.72 20.52 7.19
C VAL A 77 13.22 21.92 7.60
N ILE A 78 12.70 22.98 6.98
CA ILE A 78 13.10 24.36 7.28
C ILE A 78 12.76 24.72 8.72
N VAL A 79 11.54 24.40 9.19
CA VAL A 79 11.12 24.68 10.57
C VAL A 79 11.97 23.90 11.57
N ALA A 80 12.38 22.67 11.27
CA ALA A 80 13.26 21.92 12.14
C ALA A 80 14.64 22.59 12.31
N GLU A 81 15.18 23.18 11.25
CA GLU A 81 16.47 23.87 11.26
C GLU A 81 16.37 25.28 11.87
N GLU A 82 15.44 26.11 11.40
CA GLU A 82 15.33 27.51 11.80
C GLU A 82 14.60 27.71 13.14
N ARG A 83 13.68 26.80 13.49
CA ARG A 83 12.76 26.92 14.63
C ARG A 83 12.58 25.59 15.36
N ALA A 84 13.69 25.02 15.83
CA ALA A 84 13.72 23.76 16.59
C ALA A 84 12.80 23.78 17.83
N ASP A 85 12.53 24.94 18.42
CA ASP A 85 11.58 25.14 19.52
C ASP A 85 10.14 24.75 19.12
N LEU A 86 9.69 25.22 17.95
CA LEU A 86 8.36 24.92 17.42
C LEU A 86 8.24 23.44 17.04
N GLN A 87 9.30 22.86 16.47
CA GLN A 87 9.30 21.45 16.10
C GLN A 87 9.19 20.53 17.32
N LYS A 88 9.92 20.84 18.40
CA LYS A 88 9.80 20.10 19.68
C LYS A 88 8.40 20.20 20.26
N LYS A 89 7.80 21.40 20.24
CA LYS A 89 6.43 21.61 20.73
C LYS A 89 5.40 20.84 19.90
N ARG A 90 5.52 20.85 18.57
CA ARG A 90 4.67 20.05 17.67
C ARG A 90 4.76 18.56 18.00
N ASN A 91 5.96 18.02 18.14
CA ASN A 91 6.16 16.61 18.44
C ASN A 91 5.55 16.22 19.79
N ALA A 92 5.75 17.04 20.82
CA ALA A 92 5.14 16.81 22.14
C ALA A 92 3.60 16.78 22.04
N LEU A 93 3.00 17.71 21.29
CA LEU A 93 1.56 17.76 21.08
C LEU A 93 1.04 16.55 20.29
N ILE A 94 1.77 16.04 19.30
CA ILE A 94 1.39 14.83 18.55
C ILE A 94 1.34 13.61 19.48
N ILE A 95 2.37 13.43 20.32
CA ILE A 95 2.42 12.32 21.28
C ILE A 95 1.28 12.44 22.29
N GLN A 96 1.03 13.64 22.81
CA GLN A 96 -0.06 13.88 23.75
C GLN A 96 -1.43 13.63 23.11
N ALA A 97 -1.64 14.07 21.87
CA ALA A 97 -2.88 13.83 21.14
C ALA A 97 -3.11 12.33 20.90
N ALA A 98 -2.07 11.57 20.54
CA ALA A 98 -2.16 10.12 20.38
C ALA A 98 -2.51 9.42 21.70
N ALA A 99 -1.87 9.82 22.81
CA ALA A 99 -2.17 9.29 24.14
C ALA A 99 -3.62 9.61 24.56
N ASN A 100 -4.07 10.85 24.36
CA ASN A 100 -5.44 11.27 24.68
C ASN A 100 -6.48 10.51 23.85
N ALA A 101 -6.21 10.27 22.56
CA ALA A 101 -7.09 9.51 21.68
C ALA A 101 -7.22 8.03 22.10
N GLN A 102 -6.16 7.45 22.67
CA GLN A 102 -6.21 6.10 23.24
C GLN A 102 -7.08 6.06 24.51
N VAL A 103 -6.86 6.99 25.44
CA VAL A 103 -7.65 7.09 26.69
C VAL A 103 -9.15 7.23 26.40
N LEU A 104 -9.53 8.02 25.38
CA LEU A 104 -10.93 8.20 25.00
C LEU A 104 -11.59 6.96 24.39
N LYS A 105 -10.81 6.00 23.86
CA LYS A 105 -11.34 4.71 23.37
C LYS A 105 -11.56 3.70 24.48
N ASP A 106 -10.85 3.87 25.60
CA ASP A 106 -10.88 2.97 26.75
C ASP A 106 -11.96 3.39 27.79
N ILE A 107 -12.71 4.48 27.52
CA ILE A 107 -13.89 4.96 28.27
C ILE A 107 -15.16 4.56 27.53
#